data_AF-A0A4S2DPH4-F1
#
_entry.id   AF-A0A4S2DPH4-F1
#
_cell.length_a   1.000
_cell.length_b   1.000
_cell.length_c   1.000
_cell.angle_alpha   90.00
_cell.angle_beta   90.00
_cell.angle_gamma   90.00
#
_symmetry.space_group_name_H-M   'P 1'
#
loop_
_entity.id
_entity.type
_entity.pdbx_description
1 polymer ?
#
loop_
_entity_poly.entity_id
_entity_poly.type
_entity_poly.pdbx_seq_one_letter_code
_entity_poly.pdbx_strand_id
1 'polypeptide(L)'
;MSKIAKSIICIVSVSSLFLVGCSNVFNDIKEQSNNDDKTITSLENRGENETDTNKGEDAIESQENDSTNDNEKKTAKESYLDKLNELEANLNTSLKEKYDSGITLEMIEAASEEYEKWDKMLNKVYLKLAEQLSETEMNNLTEDELNWIKTRDEKSEAADDKFEGGSIAPFLRIDSLAKSTKERCYELVNNYMK
;
A
#
# COMPACT_ATOMS: atom_id res chain seq x y z
N MET A 1 -40.87 28.08 15.31
CA MET A 1 -41.60 27.44 16.43
C MET A 1 -41.75 25.96 16.08
N SER A 2 -41.26 24.94 16.76
CA SER A 2 -40.42 24.77 17.95
C SER A 2 -39.66 23.46 17.73
N LYS A 3 -38.34 23.46 17.89
CA LYS A 3 -37.51 22.24 17.91
C LYS A 3 -37.56 21.71 19.34
N ILE A 4 -38.09 20.51 19.54
CA ILE A 4 -38.08 19.86 20.86
C ILE A 4 -36.85 18.97 20.93
N ALA A 5 -35.79 19.54 21.52
CA ALA A 5 -34.67 18.78 22.06
C ALA A 5 -35.16 17.96 23.27
N LYS A 6 -34.81 16.67 23.33
CA LYS A 6 -34.89 15.88 24.56
C LYS A 6 -33.52 15.27 24.82
N SER A 7 -32.95 15.70 25.93
CA SER A 7 -31.66 15.32 26.48
C SER A 7 -31.48 13.82 26.65
N ILE A 8 -30.31 13.36 26.20
CA ILE A 8 -29.32 12.56 26.94
C ILE A 8 -29.83 12.01 28.29
N ILE A 9 -30.01 10.69 28.33
CA ILE A 9 -30.01 9.89 29.56
C ILE A 9 -28.77 8.98 29.48
N CYS A 10 -27.75 9.34 30.26
CA CYS A 10 -26.61 8.50 30.58
C CYS A 10 -27.08 7.42 31.57
N ILE A 11 -27.11 6.16 31.15
CA ILE A 11 -27.15 5.03 32.09
C ILE A 11 -25.74 4.48 32.21
N VAL A 12 -25.11 4.85 33.30
CA VAL A 12 -23.82 4.34 33.76
C VAL A 12 -24.09 2.98 34.37
N SER A 13 -23.83 1.89 33.63
CA SER A 13 -23.82 0.54 34.22
C SER A 13 -22.44 0.26 34.79
N VAL A 14 -22.21 0.76 36.01
CA VAL A 14 -21.15 0.29 36.89
C VAL A 14 -21.62 -1.02 37.53
N SER A 15 -20.90 -2.11 37.30
CA SER A 15 -20.95 -3.30 38.16
C SER A 15 -19.59 -4.01 38.18
N SER A 16 -18.81 -3.62 39.19
CA SER A 16 -18.00 -4.45 40.09
C SER A 16 -16.93 -5.40 39.53
N LEU A 17 -15.67 -4.93 39.53
CA LEU A 17 -14.60 -5.28 40.50
C LEU A 17 -14.82 -6.58 41.31
N PHE A 18 -13.90 -7.53 41.54
CA PHE A 18 -12.48 -7.77 41.31
C PHE A 18 -12.30 -9.30 41.43
N LEU A 19 -11.36 -9.93 40.71
CA LEU A 19 -10.55 -11.00 41.30
C LEU A 19 -9.13 -11.00 40.72
N VAL A 20 -8.22 -10.47 41.55
CA VAL A 20 -6.87 -10.95 41.90
C VAL A 20 -5.93 -11.31 40.75
N GLY A 21 -4.90 -10.47 40.59
CA GLY A 21 -3.71 -10.78 39.81
C GLY A 21 -2.75 -11.73 40.51
N CYS A 22 -1.89 -12.35 39.71
CA CYS A 22 -0.55 -12.72 40.11
C CYS A 22 0.41 -11.94 39.22
N SER A 23 1.04 -10.90 39.77
CA SER A 23 2.26 -10.33 39.20
C SER A 23 3.46 -11.02 39.81
N ASN A 24 4.46 -11.22 38.95
CA ASN A 24 5.89 -11.42 39.18
C ASN A 24 6.39 -12.88 39.35
N VAL A 25 7.09 -13.32 38.30
CA VAL A 25 8.45 -13.84 38.48
C VAL A 25 9.38 -12.97 37.63
N PHE A 26 9.95 -11.96 38.26
CA PHE A 26 11.23 -11.37 37.85
C PHE A 26 12.27 -12.12 38.68
N ASN A 27 13.20 -12.81 38.02
CA ASN A 27 14.42 -13.25 38.67
C ASN A 27 15.60 -12.86 37.79
N ASP A 28 16.31 -11.83 38.25
CA ASP A 28 17.67 -11.49 37.86
C ASP A 28 18.59 -12.70 38.08
N ILE A 29 19.51 -12.92 37.14
CA ILE A 29 20.84 -13.45 37.46
C ILE A 29 21.85 -12.43 36.94
N LYS A 30 22.54 -11.79 37.88
CA LYS A 30 23.66 -10.89 37.68
C LYS A 30 24.97 -11.64 37.96
N GLU A 31 25.99 -11.28 37.19
CA GLU A 31 27.43 -11.31 37.51
C GLU A 31 28.11 -12.70 37.58
N GLN A 32 29.31 -12.94 37.03
CA GLN A 32 30.57 -12.17 37.01
C GLN A 32 31.43 -12.63 35.80
N SER A 33 32.56 -12.04 35.36
CA SER A 33 33.31 -10.79 35.56
C SER A 33 34.64 -10.99 34.80
N ASN A 34 35.32 -9.86 34.52
CA ASN A 34 36.74 -9.65 34.20
C ASN A 34 37.00 -9.29 32.73
N ASN A 35 37.07 -7.99 32.42
CA ASN A 35 38.23 -7.06 32.52
C ASN A 35 39.26 -7.39 31.42
N ASP A 36 39.61 -6.48 30.51
CA ASP A 36 40.39 -5.28 30.84
C ASP A 36 40.04 -4.04 29.98
N ASP A 37 40.03 -2.91 30.68
CA ASP A 37 40.06 -1.52 30.22
C ASP A 37 41.50 -1.10 29.88
N LYS A 38 41.69 -0.39 28.75
CA LYS A 38 42.69 0.68 28.69
C LYS A 38 42.36 1.71 27.62
N THR A 39 42.10 2.91 28.10
CA THR A 39 41.89 4.17 27.39
C THR A 39 43.19 4.81 26.88
N ILE A 40 43.03 5.91 26.11
CA ILE A 40 43.97 7.01 25.74
C ILE A 40 44.52 6.90 24.30
N THR A 41 44.62 7.92 23.43
CA THR A 41 44.08 9.28 23.18
C THR A 41 44.74 9.71 21.85
N SER A 42 44.14 10.67 21.14
CA SER A 42 44.80 11.71 20.31
C SER A 42 45.36 11.44 18.89
N LEU A 43 44.77 12.24 17.97
CA LEU A 43 45.38 13.13 16.96
C LEU A 43 45.69 12.59 15.54
N GLU A 44 44.98 13.23 14.58
CA GLU A 44 45.37 13.75 13.25
C GLU A 44 46.84 13.50 12.80
N ASN A 45 47.21 13.30 11.53
CA ASN A 45 46.81 13.99 10.30
C ASN A 45 47.54 13.39 9.06
N ARG A 46 46.94 13.56 7.87
CA ARG A 46 47.56 13.99 6.58
C ARG A 46 48.61 13.13 5.84
N GLY A 47 48.31 12.88 4.55
CA GLY A 47 49.29 12.63 3.50
C GLY A 47 48.69 12.21 2.15
N GLU A 48 48.47 13.18 1.26
CA GLU A 48 48.11 13.02 -0.17
C GLU A 48 49.31 12.56 -1.03
N ASN A 49 49.01 11.91 -2.17
CA ASN A 49 49.56 12.07 -3.54
C ASN A 49 49.15 10.84 -4.37
N GLU A 50 48.32 10.96 -5.43
CA GLU A 50 48.70 11.27 -6.84
C GLU A 50 49.75 10.28 -7.40
N THR A 51 49.67 9.65 -8.59
CA THR A 51 48.88 9.74 -9.84
C THR A 51 49.24 8.50 -10.70
N ASP A 52 48.58 8.37 -11.86
CA ASP A 52 49.06 7.80 -13.14
C ASP A 52 48.42 6.53 -13.75
N THR A 53 47.45 6.78 -14.63
CA THR A 53 47.43 6.55 -16.09
C THR A 53 47.94 5.23 -16.70
N ASN A 54 47.06 4.52 -17.44
CA ASN A 54 47.21 4.07 -18.85
C ASN A 54 46.01 3.17 -19.25
N LYS A 55 45.16 3.58 -20.20
CA LYS A 55 45.19 3.34 -21.67
C LYS A 55 45.07 1.87 -22.10
N GLY A 56 43.97 1.55 -22.78
CA GLY A 56 43.75 0.30 -23.51
C GLY A 56 42.38 0.30 -24.21
N GLU A 57 42.42 0.41 -25.53
CA GLU A 57 41.32 0.54 -26.50
C GLU A 57 41.12 -0.83 -27.16
N ASP A 58 39.88 -1.32 -27.32
CA ASP A 58 39.58 -2.28 -28.39
C ASP A 58 38.09 -2.24 -28.79
N ALA A 59 37.85 -2.56 -30.05
CA ALA A 59 36.77 -2.06 -30.89
C ALA A 59 35.69 -3.11 -31.24
N ILE A 60 34.48 -2.62 -31.57
CA ILE A 60 33.49 -3.11 -32.58
C ILE A 60 32.91 -4.53 -32.31
N GLU A 61 31.59 -4.73 -32.23
CA GLU A 61 30.72 -4.83 -33.41
C GLU A 61 29.24 -4.62 -33.07
N SER A 62 28.67 -3.62 -33.74
CA SER A 62 27.23 -3.38 -33.84
C SER A 62 26.63 -4.38 -34.84
N GLN A 63 25.59 -5.09 -34.44
CA GLN A 63 24.63 -5.66 -35.38
C GLN A 63 23.34 -4.84 -35.31
N GLU A 64 23.15 -4.01 -36.33
CA GLU A 64 21.81 -3.61 -36.77
C GLU A 64 21.05 -4.88 -37.17
N ASN A 65 19.82 -5.00 -36.69
CA ASN A 65 18.78 -5.57 -37.53
C ASN A 65 17.48 -4.81 -37.34
N ASP A 66 16.97 -4.48 -38.51
CA ASP A 66 15.95 -3.53 -38.91
C ASP A 66 14.57 -3.78 -38.30
N SER A 67 14.06 -2.69 -37.73
CA SER A 67 12.69 -2.21 -37.71
C SER A 67 11.62 -3.10 -38.35
N THR A 68 10.62 -3.48 -37.55
CA THR A 68 9.24 -3.42 -38.01
C THR A 68 8.62 -2.18 -37.39
N ASN A 69 8.38 -1.20 -38.25
CA ASN A 69 7.95 0.14 -37.93
C ASN A 69 6.43 0.14 -37.70
N ASP A 70 6.03 0.24 -36.43
CA ASP A 70 4.78 0.88 -36.00
C ASP A 70 5.12 1.68 -34.73
N ASN A 71 5.94 2.73 -34.87
CA ASN A 71 6.25 3.64 -33.78
C ASN A 71 5.12 4.68 -33.62
N GLU A 72 3.92 4.22 -33.27
CA GLU A 72 3.03 5.06 -32.47
C GLU A 72 3.64 5.14 -31.07
N LYS A 73 4.17 6.32 -30.71
CA LYS A 73 4.64 6.59 -29.36
C LYS A 73 3.43 6.49 -28.42
N LYS A 74 3.27 5.31 -27.81
CA LYS A 74 2.23 5.01 -26.83
C LYS A 74 2.15 6.11 -25.76
N THR A 75 0.96 6.66 -25.57
CA THR A 75 0.70 7.71 -24.57
C THR A 75 0.90 7.16 -23.16
N ALA A 76 1.09 8.03 -22.16
CA ALA A 76 1.20 7.56 -20.78
C ALA A 76 -0.12 6.91 -20.34
N LYS A 77 -1.25 7.45 -20.78
CA LYS A 77 -2.59 6.87 -20.58
C LYS A 77 -2.68 5.44 -21.10
N GLU A 78 -2.37 5.19 -22.36
CA GLU A 78 -2.38 3.83 -22.93
C GLU A 78 -1.38 2.92 -22.22
N SER A 79 -0.20 3.43 -21.84
CA SER A 79 0.79 2.67 -21.08
C SER A 79 0.22 2.20 -19.74
N TYR A 80 -0.48 3.06 -19.02
CA TYR A 80 -1.08 2.71 -17.74
C TYR A 80 -2.33 1.83 -17.89
N LEU A 81 -3.18 2.06 -18.89
CA LEU A 81 -4.32 1.17 -19.14
C LEU A 81 -3.87 -0.27 -19.37
N ASP A 82 -2.79 -0.48 -20.13
CA ASP A 82 -2.23 -1.83 -20.30
C ASP A 82 -1.71 -2.41 -18.99
N LYS A 83 -1.06 -1.61 -18.14
CA LYS A 83 -0.62 -2.06 -16.81
C LYS A 83 -1.80 -2.45 -15.91
N LEU A 84 -2.92 -1.71 -15.98
CA LEU A 84 -4.12 -2.04 -15.22
C LEU A 84 -4.74 -3.35 -15.72
N ASN A 85 -4.88 -3.50 -17.05
CA ASN A 85 -5.42 -4.70 -17.68
C ASN A 85 -4.54 -5.93 -17.40
N GLU A 86 -3.22 -5.77 -17.48
CA GLU A 86 -2.25 -6.82 -17.17
C GLU A 86 -2.33 -7.20 -15.68
N LEU A 87 -2.41 -6.22 -14.77
CA LEU A 87 -2.58 -6.50 -13.35
C LEU A 87 -3.86 -7.28 -13.09
N GLU A 88 -4.99 -6.85 -13.67
CA GLU A 88 -6.27 -7.53 -13.54
C GLU A 88 -6.22 -8.96 -14.07
N ALA A 89 -5.65 -9.17 -15.27
CA ALA A 89 -5.52 -10.50 -15.85
C ALA A 89 -4.64 -11.42 -14.99
N ASN A 90 -3.53 -10.89 -14.46
CA ASN A 90 -2.65 -11.64 -13.57
C ASN A 90 -3.36 -12.03 -12.28
N LEU A 91 -4.04 -11.09 -11.60
CA LEU A 91 -4.78 -11.36 -10.36
C LEU A 91 -5.92 -12.37 -10.58
N ASN A 92 -6.69 -12.20 -11.67
CA ASN A 92 -7.75 -13.13 -12.06
C ASN A 92 -7.24 -14.55 -12.31
N THR A 93 -5.96 -14.71 -12.67
CA THR A 93 -5.34 -16.02 -12.89
C THR A 93 -4.73 -16.55 -11.60
N SER A 94 -3.92 -15.74 -10.90
CA SER A 94 -3.14 -16.18 -9.73
C SER A 94 -3.98 -16.43 -8.48
N LEU A 95 -5.10 -15.71 -8.33
CA LEU A 95 -5.97 -15.80 -7.16
C LEU A 95 -7.17 -16.74 -7.39
N LYS A 96 -7.36 -17.23 -8.62
CA LYS A 96 -8.54 -18.01 -9.03
C LYS A 96 -8.78 -19.21 -8.15
N GLU A 97 -7.74 -20.01 -7.88
CA GLU A 97 -7.89 -21.22 -7.08
C GLU A 97 -8.34 -20.91 -5.65
N LYS A 98 -7.80 -19.85 -5.03
CA LYS A 98 -8.20 -19.42 -3.69
C LYS A 98 -9.64 -18.90 -3.65
N TYR A 99 -10.09 -18.18 -4.67
CA TYR A 99 -11.47 -17.72 -4.75
C TYR A 99 -12.46 -18.87 -4.98
N ASP A 100 -12.07 -19.87 -5.77
CA ASP A 100 -12.92 -21.01 -6.13
C ASP A 100 -12.87 -22.15 -5.10
N SER A 101 -12.03 -22.08 -4.07
CA SER A 101 -11.81 -23.19 -3.14
C SER A 101 -12.98 -23.46 -2.20
N GLY A 102 -13.86 -22.47 -1.99
CA GLY A 102 -14.95 -22.52 -1.02
C GLY A 102 -14.48 -22.44 0.44
N ILE A 103 -13.18 -22.28 0.69
CA ILE A 103 -12.61 -22.09 2.03
C ILE A 103 -12.57 -20.60 2.33
N THR A 104 -13.38 -20.15 3.29
CA THR A 104 -13.51 -18.71 3.60
C THR A 104 -12.16 -18.05 3.93
N LEU A 105 -11.25 -18.76 4.61
CA LEU A 105 -9.92 -18.23 4.91
C LEU A 105 -9.11 -17.92 3.64
N GLU A 106 -9.12 -18.83 2.65
CA GLU A 106 -8.41 -18.64 1.39
C GLU A 106 -9.03 -17.50 0.55
N MET A 107 -10.36 -17.37 0.58
CA MET A 107 -11.05 -16.24 -0.05
C MET A 107 -10.67 -14.90 0.59
N ILE A 108 -10.55 -14.85 1.93
CA ILE A 108 -10.09 -13.66 2.64
C ILE A 108 -8.64 -13.32 2.26
N GLU A 109 -7.76 -14.33 2.19
CA GLU A 109 -6.38 -14.12 1.74
C GLU A 109 -6.31 -13.59 0.30
N ALA A 110 -7.10 -14.16 -0.61
CA ALA A 110 -7.17 -13.72 -2.00
C ALA A 110 -7.65 -12.27 -2.11
N ALA A 111 -8.74 -11.93 -1.43
CA ALA A 111 -9.27 -10.56 -1.41
C ALA A 111 -8.27 -9.57 -0.82
N SER A 112 -7.53 -9.97 0.22
CA SER A 112 -6.49 -9.15 0.85
C SER A 112 -5.33 -8.89 -0.12
N GLU A 113 -4.84 -9.94 -0.79
CA GLU A 113 -3.79 -9.80 -1.79
C GLU A 113 -4.24 -8.93 -2.98
N GLU A 114 -5.46 -9.14 -3.47
CA GLU A 114 -6.04 -8.34 -4.54
C GLU A 114 -6.11 -6.85 -4.14
N TYR A 115 -6.66 -6.55 -2.96
CA TYR A 115 -6.75 -5.19 -2.45
C TYR A 115 -5.37 -4.52 -2.35
N GLU A 116 -4.39 -5.20 -1.77
CA GLU A 116 -3.02 -4.65 -1.66
C GLU A 116 -2.42 -4.32 -3.03
N LYS A 117 -2.68 -5.14 -4.04
CA LYS A 117 -2.12 -4.95 -5.39
C LYS A 117 -2.78 -3.78 -6.09
N TRP A 118 -4.10 -3.63 -5.94
CA TRP A 118 -4.82 -2.47 -6.45
C TRP A 118 -4.45 -1.19 -5.72
N ASP A 119 -4.30 -1.20 -4.40
CA ASP A 119 -3.88 -0.03 -3.63
C ASP A 119 -2.46 0.43 -4.02
N LYS A 120 -1.53 -0.51 -4.19
CA LYS A 120 -0.19 -0.22 -4.72
C LYS A 120 -0.26 0.36 -6.13
N MET A 121 -1.19 -0.10 -6.98
CA MET A 121 -1.38 0.44 -8.32
C MET A 121 -2.01 1.84 -8.29
N LEU A 122 -2.99 2.08 -7.42
CA LEU A 122 -3.62 3.38 -7.24
C LEU A 122 -2.58 4.45 -6.88
N ASN A 123 -1.71 4.14 -5.92
CA ASN A 123 -0.60 5.02 -5.54
C ASN A 123 0.34 5.32 -6.72
N LYS A 124 0.63 4.35 -7.58
CA LYS A 124 1.45 4.57 -8.79
C LYS A 124 0.75 5.48 -9.80
N VAL A 125 -0.55 5.27 -10.03
CA VAL A 125 -1.37 6.13 -10.90
C VAL A 125 -1.39 7.56 -10.36
N TYR A 126 -1.65 7.73 -9.06
CA TYR A 126 -1.67 9.03 -8.39
C TYR A 126 -0.34 9.78 -8.51
N LEU A 127 0.78 9.10 -8.24
CA LEU A 127 2.12 9.68 -8.42
C LEU A 127 2.36 10.09 -9.87
N LYS A 128 1.91 9.29 -10.84
CA LYS A 128 2.06 9.65 -12.25
C LYS A 128 1.25 10.89 -12.61
N LEU A 129 0.05 11.03 -12.07
CA LEU A 129 -0.80 12.21 -12.28
C LEU A 129 -0.17 13.47 -11.69
N ALA A 130 0.50 13.36 -10.53
CA ALA A 130 1.24 14.48 -9.94
C ALA A 130 2.36 15.04 -10.83
N GLU A 131 2.89 14.24 -11.75
CA GLU A 131 3.88 14.69 -12.76
C GLU A 131 3.23 15.40 -13.96
N GLN A 132 1.94 15.19 -14.21
CA GLN A 132 1.24 15.62 -15.43
C GLN A 132 0.23 16.75 -15.24
N LEU A 133 -0.34 16.84 -14.03
CA LEU A 133 -1.34 17.82 -13.66
C LEU A 133 -0.68 19.11 -13.14
N SER A 134 -1.33 20.24 -13.39
CA SER A 134 -0.97 21.49 -12.73
C SER A 134 -1.22 21.39 -11.22
N GLU A 135 -0.61 22.28 -10.44
CA GLU A 135 -0.81 22.34 -8.98
C GLU A 135 -2.30 22.47 -8.62
N THR A 136 -3.07 23.30 -9.34
CA THR A 136 -4.50 23.45 -9.10
C THR A 136 -5.29 22.17 -9.41
N GLU A 137 -5.01 21.52 -10.54
CA GLU A 137 -5.66 20.25 -10.90
C GLU A 137 -5.32 19.16 -9.87
N MET A 138 -4.07 19.09 -9.42
CA MET A 138 -3.61 18.10 -8.45
C MET A 138 -4.20 18.34 -7.06
N ASN A 139 -4.34 19.60 -6.63
CA ASN A 139 -4.99 19.95 -5.37
C ASN A 139 -6.48 19.54 -5.37
N ASN A 140 -7.19 19.80 -6.46
CA ASN A 140 -8.58 19.34 -6.61
C ASN A 140 -8.67 17.81 -6.59
N LEU A 141 -7.79 17.12 -7.33
CA LEU A 141 -7.73 15.66 -7.32
C LEU A 141 -7.43 15.11 -5.92
N THR A 142 -6.58 15.78 -5.14
CA THR A 142 -6.28 15.38 -3.75
C THR A 142 -7.53 15.45 -2.87
N GLU A 143 -8.32 16.52 -3.00
CA GLU A 143 -9.59 16.64 -2.27
C GLU A 143 -10.59 15.56 -2.71
N ASP A 144 -10.66 15.28 -4.01
CA ASP A 144 -11.49 14.20 -4.56
C ASP A 144 -11.07 12.82 -4.03
N GLU A 145 -9.77 12.52 -3.97
CA GLU A 145 -9.24 11.26 -3.41
C GLU A 145 -9.58 11.12 -1.93
N LEU A 146 -9.44 12.18 -1.12
CA LEU A 146 -9.79 12.15 0.30
C LEU A 146 -11.28 11.86 0.51
N ASN A 147 -12.14 12.48 -0.29
CA ASN A 147 -13.57 12.21 -0.27
C ASN A 147 -13.89 10.79 -0.74
N TRP A 148 -13.23 10.34 -1.81
CA TRP A 148 -13.38 9.00 -2.34
C TRP A 148 -13.01 7.94 -1.28
N ILE A 149 -11.88 8.08 -0.58
CA ILE A 149 -11.46 7.18 0.51
C ILE A 149 -12.56 7.04 1.56
N LYS A 150 -13.16 8.16 1.98
CA LYS A 150 -14.27 8.13 2.95
C LYS A 150 -15.46 7.31 2.42
N THR A 151 -15.88 7.57 1.19
CA THR A 151 -17.00 6.83 0.57
C THR A 151 -16.68 5.35 0.33
N ARG A 152 -15.42 5.03 0.01
CA ARG A 152 -14.93 3.66 -0.17
C ARG A 152 -15.00 2.90 1.14
N ASP A 153 -14.54 3.52 2.23
CA ASP A 153 -14.48 2.88 3.54
C ASP A 153 -15.90 2.69 4.11
N GLU A 154 -16.79 3.68 3.95
CA GLU A 154 -18.22 3.54 4.28
C GLU A 154 -18.89 2.40 3.48
N LYS A 155 -18.59 2.28 2.18
CA LYS A 155 -19.09 1.18 1.32
C LYS A 155 -18.51 -0.18 1.73
N SER A 156 -17.27 -0.22 2.23
CA SER A 156 -16.65 -1.45 2.74
C SER A 156 -17.30 -1.87 4.06
N GLU A 157 -17.51 -0.95 4.99
CA GLU A 157 -18.16 -1.22 6.28
C GLU A 157 -19.60 -1.69 6.12
N ALA A 158 -20.35 -1.18 5.15
CA ALA A 158 -21.71 -1.63 4.87
C ALA A 158 -21.78 -2.98 4.11
N ALA A 159 -20.66 -3.51 3.63
CA ALA A 159 -20.64 -4.67 2.73
C ALA A 159 -21.08 -5.97 3.44
N ASP A 160 -20.93 -6.06 4.76
CA ASP A 160 -21.27 -7.21 5.58
C ASP A 160 -22.46 -6.99 6.52
N ASP A 161 -23.23 -5.91 6.39
CA ASP A 161 -24.40 -5.59 7.26
C ASP A 161 -25.35 -6.79 7.48
N LYS A 162 -25.56 -7.61 6.44
CA LYS A 162 -26.45 -8.79 6.50
C LYS A 162 -25.78 -10.04 7.09
N PHE A 163 -24.47 -9.99 7.27
CA PHE A 163 -23.59 -11.10 7.64
C PHE A 163 -22.73 -10.75 8.86
N GLU A 164 -23.09 -9.71 9.60
CA GLU A 164 -22.35 -9.21 10.75
C GLU A 164 -22.04 -10.35 11.74
N GLY A 165 -20.78 -10.46 12.14
CA GLY A 165 -20.29 -11.53 13.03
C GLY A 165 -20.14 -12.92 12.37
N GLY A 166 -20.50 -13.08 11.10
CA GLY A 166 -20.27 -14.30 10.33
C GLY A 166 -18.83 -14.44 9.84
N SER A 167 -18.37 -15.66 9.56
CA SER A 167 -16.99 -15.89 9.07
C SER A 167 -16.73 -15.27 7.68
N ILE A 168 -17.77 -15.02 6.88
CA ILE A 168 -17.68 -14.41 5.55
C ILE A 168 -17.59 -12.89 5.57
N ALA A 169 -17.96 -12.24 6.68
CA ALA A 169 -17.97 -10.78 6.82
C ALA A 169 -16.64 -10.11 6.44
N PRO A 170 -15.46 -10.59 6.92
CA PRO A 170 -14.18 -10.01 6.54
C PRO A 170 -13.91 -10.05 5.03
N PHE A 171 -14.29 -11.16 4.37
CA PHE A 171 -14.14 -11.29 2.92
C PHE A 171 -14.97 -10.22 2.20
N LEU A 172 -16.24 -10.03 2.57
CA LEU A 172 -17.13 -9.05 1.92
C LEU A 172 -16.59 -7.62 2.04
N ARG A 173 -16.08 -7.25 3.21
CA ARG A 173 -15.49 -5.92 3.46
C ARG A 173 -14.26 -5.69 2.60
N ILE A 174 -13.34 -6.66 2.55
CA ILE A 174 -12.07 -6.55 1.81
C ILE A 174 -12.31 -6.61 0.29
N ASP A 175 -13.22 -7.47 -0.18
CA ASP A 175 -13.63 -7.53 -1.59
C ASP A 175 -14.24 -6.19 -2.06
N SER A 176 -15.03 -5.53 -1.20
CA SER A 176 -15.55 -4.18 -1.47
C SER A 176 -14.42 -3.13 -1.62
N LEU A 177 -13.38 -3.21 -0.76
CA LEU A 177 -12.18 -2.35 -0.88
C LEU A 177 -11.43 -2.62 -2.18
N ALA A 178 -11.15 -3.89 -2.51
CA ALA A 178 -10.46 -4.30 -3.72
C ALA A 178 -11.17 -3.78 -4.98
N LYS A 179 -12.47 -4.04 -5.11
CA LYS A 179 -13.28 -3.61 -6.26
C LYS A 179 -13.30 -2.10 -6.43
N SER A 180 -13.59 -1.38 -5.34
CA SER A 180 -13.67 0.08 -5.39
C SER A 180 -12.31 0.71 -5.73
N THR A 181 -11.21 0.13 -5.24
CA THR A 181 -9.84 0.59 -5.54
C THR A 181 -9.44 0.30 -6.99
N LYS A 182 -9.81 -0.87 -7.52
CA LYS A 182 -9.66 -1.19 -8.95
C LYS A 182 -10.39 -0.18 -9.83
N GLU A 183 -11.67 0.04 -9.56
CA GLU A 183 -12.51 0.99 -10.29
C GLU A 183 -11.88 2.38 -10.30
N ARG A 184 -11.37 2.83 -9.15
CA ARG A 184 -10.70 4.13 -9.02
C ARG A 184 -9.42 4.22 -9.85
N CYS A 185 -8.59 3.16 -9.90
CA CYS A 185 -7.40 3.14 -10.76
C CYS A 185 -7.76 3.42 -12.22
N TYR A 186 -8.78 2.73 -12.74
CA TYR A 186 -9.25 2.94 -14.12
C TYR A 186 -9.86 4.33 -14.32
N GLU A 187 -10.63 4.83 -13.36
CA GLU A 187 -11.20 6.18 -13.41
C GLU A 187 -10.12 7.25 -13.52
N LEU A 188 -9.11 7.19 -12.64
CA LEU A 188 -8.00 8.16 -12.61
C LEU A 188 -7.22 8.17 -13.93
N VAL A 189 -6.87 6.99 -14.44
CA VAL A 189 -6.15 6.88 -15.73
C VAL A 189 -7.01 7.40 -16.88
N ASN A 190 -8.30 7.07 -16.92
CA ASN A 190 -9.17 7.46 -18.02
C ASN A 190 -9.47 8.96 -18.05
N ASN A 191 -9.66 9.58 -16.89
CA ASN A 191 -10.18 10.93 -16.80
C ASN A 191 -9.07 12.00 -16.68
N TYR A 192 -7.92 11.65 -16.12
CA TYR A 192 -6.88 12.63 -15.77
C TYR A 192 -5.54 12.42 -16.50
N MET A 193 -5.24 11.20 -16.95
CA MET A 193 -3.93 10.90 -17.54
C MET A 193 -3.83 11.34 -19.01
N LYS A 194 -2.74 12.02 -19.34
CA LYS A 194 -2.42 12.53 -20.69
C LYS A 194 -1.48 11.59 -21.43
#